data_AF-A0A1Q7NKY5-F1
#
_entry.id   AF-A0A1Q7NKY5-F1
#
_cell.length_a   1.000
_cell.length_b   1.000
_cell.length_c   1.000
_cell.angle_alpha   90.00
_cell.angle_beta   90.00
_cell.angle_gamma   90.00
#
_symmetry.space_group_name_H-M   'P 1'
#
loop_
_entity.id
_entity.type
_entity.pdbx_description
1 polymer ?
#
loop_
_entity_poly.entity_id
_entity_poly.type
_entity_poly.pdbx_seq_one_letter_code
_entity_poly.pdbx_strand_id
1 'polypeptide(L)'
;MLVYIFLWKTKWGYELRATGANPSAAEYGGVSIRKQIILAMAISGALAGMVGINEVLGYRHRYYDGFSANYGFVGIAVALLGRNHPVGVFLAAILFAILLRGGIFVDAFTLHVSKDIVDMLLGIVIVFVAAEAMFRGPLKKFGLMRRAKV
;
A
#
# COMPACT_ATOMS: atom_id res chain seq x y z
N MET A 1 5.15 -10.70 1.33
CA MET A 1 4.77 -12.06 1.78
C MET A 1 5.04 -12.32 3.25
N LEU A 2 6.20 -11.97 3.82
CA LEU A 2 6.46 -12.14 5.27
C LEU A 2 5.40 -11.46 6.16
N VAL A 3 4.95 -10.27 5.77
CA VAL A 3 3.87 -9.53 6.44
C VAL A 3 2.53 -10.29 6.43
N TYR A 4 2.24 -11.09 5.39
CA TYR A 4 1.04 -11.93 5.34
C TYR A 4 1.09 -13.03 6.41
N ILE A 5 2.24 -13.71 6.50
CA ILE A 5 2.46 -14.77 7.49
C ILE A 5 2.36 -14.17 8.89
N PHE A 6 2.98 -13.02 9.12
CA PHE A 6 2.87 -12.31 10.40
C PHE A 6 1.42 -11.96 10.74
N LEU A 7 0.65 -11.35 9.82
CA LEU A 7 -0.73 -10.93 10.07
C LEU A 7 -1.73 -12.08 10.27
N TRP A 8 -1.60 -13.17 9.53
CA TRP A 8 -2.59 -14.26 9.53
C TRP A 8 -2.20 -15.49 10.34
N LYS A 9 -0.90 -15.73 10.60
CA LYS A 9 -0.43 -16.92 11.33
C LYS A 9 0.05 -16.63 12.75
N THR A 10 0.13 -15.37 13.18
CA THR A 10 0.58 -15.03 14.55
C THR A 10 -0.55 -14.46 15.41
N LYS A 11 -0.45 -14.67 16.73
CA LYS A 11 -1.36 -14.08 17.73
C LYS A 11 -1.32 -12.55 17.68
N TRP A 12 -0.13 -11.99 17.48
CA TRP A 12 0.07 -10.53 17.39
C TRP A 12 -0.63 -9.94 16.16
N GLY A 13 -0.61 -10.64 15.03
CA GLY A 13 -1.36 -10.24 13.83
C GLY A 13 -2.89 -10.29 14.00
N TYR A 14 -3.40 -11.17 14.87
CA TYR A 14 -4.82 -11.19 15.24
C TYR A 14 -5.18 -9.98 16.13
N GLU A 15 -4.40 -9.73 17.18
CA GLU A 15 -4.58 -8.58 18.06
C GLU A 15 -4.50 -7.23 17.32
N LEU A 16 -3.57 -7.13 16.36
CA LEU A 16 -3.42 -5.94 15.52
C LEU A 16 -4.65 -5.70 14.61
N ARG A 17 -5.23 -6.76 14.04
CA ARG A 17 -6.45 -6.65 13.23
C ARG A 17 -7.69 -6.37 14.08
N ALA A 18 -7.77 -6.95 15.28
CA ALA A 18 -8.85 -6.71 16.22
C ALA A 18 -8.87 -5.24 16.70
N THR A 19 -7.71 -4.72 17.11
CA THR A 19 -7.56 -3.31 17.52
C THR A 19 -7.84 -2.33 16.37
N GLY A 20 -7.45 -2.67 15.13
CA GLY A 20 -7.76 -1.87 13.95
C GLY A 20 -9.24 -1.88 13.52
N ALA A 21 -10.00 -2.93 13.87
CA ALA A 21 -11.42 -3.02 13.56
C ALA A 21 -12.30 -2.29 14.59
N ASN A 22 -12.02 -2.49 15.88
CA ASN A 22 -12.67 -1.75 16.96
C ASN A 22 -11.77 -1.72 18.20
N PRO A 23 -11.15 -0.58 18.53
CA PRO A 23 -10.22 -0.49 19.66
C PRO A 23 -10.92 -0.76 21.00
N SER A 24 -12.13 -0.24 21.21
CA SER A 24 -12.89 -0.45 22.45
C SER A 24 -13.20 -1.94 22.67
N ALA A 25 -13.63 -2.64 21.61
CA ALA A 25 -13.91 -4.09 21.71
C ALA A 25 -12.64 -4.91 21.97
N ALA A 26 -11.49 -4.50 21.42
CA ALA A 26 -10.22 -5.16 21.66
C ALA A 26 -9.74 -4.98 23.12
N GLU A 27 -9.96 -3.81 23.71
CA GLU A 27 -9.64 -3.54 25.11
C GLU A 27 -10.50 -4.37 26.07
N TYR A 28 -11.81 -4.51 25.79
CA TYR A 28 -12.68 -5.45 26.49
C TYR A 28 -12.22 -6.91 26.36
N GLY A 29 -11.58 -7.27 25.24
CA GLY A 29 -10.98 -8.58 25.01
C GLY A 29 -9.61 -8.80 25.68
N GLY A 30 -9.13 -7.84 26.49
CA GLY A 30 -7.86 -7.95 27.20
C GLY A 30 -6.62 -7.55 26.38
N VAL A 31 -6.80 -6.97 25.18
CA VAL A 31 -5.70 -6.53 24.33
C VAL A 31 -5.28 -5.11 24.71
N SER A 32 -4.00 -4.91 25.04
CA SER A 32 -3.48 -3.57 25.32
C SER A 32 -3.28 -2.76 24.02
N ILE A 33 -4.17 -1.80 23.76
CA ILE A 33 -4.15 -0.97 22.54
C ILE A 33 -2.80 -0.26 22.37
N ARG A 34 -2.24 0.33 23.45
CA ARG A 34 -0.97 1.08 23.37
C ARG A 34 0.20 0.23 22.86
N LYS A 35 0.33 -1.02 23.33
CA LYS A 35 1.41 -1.91 22.87
C LYS A 35 1.23 -2.26 21.40
N GLN A 36 -0.01 -2.48 20.96
CA GLN A 36 -0.31 -2.79 19.57
C GLN A 36 0.02 -1.60 18.65
N ILE A 37 -0.27 -0.36 19.07
CA ILE A 37 0.11 0.85 18.33
C ILE A 37 1.64 0.96 18.19
N ILE A 38 2.38 0.83 19.31
CA ILE A 38 3.85 0.94 19.29
C ILE A 38 4.45 -0.15 18.40
N LEU A 39 3.96 -1.37 18.51
CA LEU A 39 4.40 -2.48 17.69
C LEU A 39 4.10 -2.24 16.20
N ALA A 40 2.92 -1.73 15.87
CA ALA A 40 2.54 -1.40 14.51
C ALA A 40 3.48 -0.35 13.90
N MET A 41 3.79 0.70 14.66
CA MET A 41 4.70 1.78 14.24
C MET A 41 6.13 1.28 14.10
N ALA A 42 6.60 0.43 15.02
CA ALA A 42 7.94 -0.15 14.94
C ALA A 42 8.10 -1.05 13.71
N ILE A 43 7.10 -1.90 13.43
CA ILE A 43 7.13 -2.80 12.26
C ILE A 43 7.03 -1.98 10.96
N SER A 44 6.13 -1.00 10.87
CA SER A 44 6.01 -0.17 9.67
C SER A 44 7.26 0.66 9.43
N GLY A 45 7.86 1.23 10.47
CA GLY A 45 9.13 1.94 10.42
C GLY A 45 10.29 1.05 9.97
N ALA A 46 10.38 -0.18 10.48
CA ALA A 46 11.40 -1.14 10.06
C ALA A 46 11.24 -1.53 8.58
N LEU A 47 10.01 -1.77 8.11
CA LEU A 47 9.71 -2.06 6.70
C LEU A 47 10.05 -0.87 5.80
N ALA A 48 9.65 0.35 6.17
CA ALA A 48 9.97 1.57 5.42
C ALA A 48 11.48 1.84 5.39
N GLY A 49 12.19 1.57 6.48
CA GLY A 49 13.64 1.66 6.57
C GLY A 49 14.35 0.71 5.61
N MET A 50 13.88 -0.54 5.47
CA MET A 50 14.45 -1.49 4.51
C MET A 50 14.34 -1.02 3.05
N VAL A 51 13.25 -0.32 2.71
CA VAL A 51 13.09 0.29 1.38
C VAL A 51 14.10 1.42 1.18
N GLY A 52 14.25 2.31 2.16
CA GLY A 52 15.21 3.42 2.08
C GLY A 52 16.68 2.96 2.02
N ILE A 53 17.02 1.91 2.76
CA ILE A 53 18.34 1.25 2.73
C ILE A 53 18.66 0.78 1.30
N ASN A 54 17.70 0.18 0.60
CA ASN A 54 17.91 -0.31 -0.75
C ASN A 54 18.20 0.82 -1.76
N GLU A 55 17.52 1.96 -1.65
CA GLU A 55 17.74 3.10 -2.55
C GLU A 55 19.13 3.73 -2.32
N VAL A 56 19.53 3.90 -1.06
CA VAL A 56 20.80 4.55 -0.69
C VAL A 56 22.00 3.65 -0.94
N LEU A 57 21.95 2.40 -0.48
CA LEU A 57 23.09 1.46 -0.57
C LEU A 57 23.10 0.63 -1.86
N GLY A 58 21.96 0.45 -2.52
CA GLY A 58 21.83 -0.41 -3.71
C GLY A 58 21.81 0.34 -5.04
N TYR A 59 21.08 1.46 -5.13
CA TYR A 59 20.90 2.14 -6.41
C TYR A 59 21.88 3.29 -6.64
N ARG A 60 21.92 4.28 -5.74
CA ARG A 60 22.67 5.52 -5.98
C ARG A 60 24.02 5.59 -5.26
N HIS A 61 24.26 4.69 -4.30
CA HIS A 61 25.45 4.66 -3.41
C HIS A 61 25.78 6.00 -2.71
N ARG A 62 24.87 6.98 -2.75
CA ARG A 62 25.02 8.33 -2.22
C ARG A 62 23.66 8.82 -1.74
N TYR A 63 23.66 9.56 -0.64
CA TYR A 63 22.46 10.24 -0.15
C TYR A 63 22.12 11.39 -1.09
N TYR A 64 20.90 11.39 -1.62
CA TYR A 64 20.37 12.46 -2.47
C TYR A 64 19.19 13.10 -1.76
N ASP A 65 19.13 14.43 -1.80
CA ASP A 65 17.98 15.13 -1.22
C ASP A 65 16.71 14.77 -2.01
N GLY A 66 15.63 14.50 -1.29
CA GLY A 66 14.37 14.04 -1.90
C GLY A 66 14.35 12.62 -2.45
N PHE A 67 15.24 11.71 -2.01
CA PHE A 67 15.25 10.31 -2.51
C PHE A 67 13.92 9.56 -2.30
N SER A 68 13.12 9.97 -1.31
CA SER A 68 11.83 9.34 -0.97
C SER A 68 10.62 10.01 -1.59
N ALA A 69 10.80 11.13 -2.33
CA ALA A 69 9.70 11.95 -2.81
C ALA A 69 8.73 11.09 -3.64
N ASN A 70 7.47 11.04 -3.18
CA ASN A 70 6.32 10.33 -3.75
C ASN A 70 6.18 8.81 -3.49
N TYR A 71 7.19 8.08 -3.02
CA TYR A 71 7.05 6.62 -2.78
C TYR A 71 5.96 6.30 -1.74
N GLY A 72 5.82 7.12 -0.70
CA GLY A 72 4.74 6.97 0.29
C GLY A 72 3.35 7.22 -0.29
N PHE A 73 3.21 8.23 -1.15
CA PHE A 73 1.95 8.58 -1.81
C PHE A 73 1.50 7.47 -2.78
N VAL A 74 2.42 7.00 -3.61
CA VAL A 74 2.18 5.85 -4.51
C VAL A 74 1.88 4.59 -3.70
N GLY A 75 2.54 4.39 -2.56
CA GLY A 75 2.29 3.28 -1.65
C GLY A 75 0.86 3.23 -1.12
N ILE A 76 0.24 4.38 -0.82
CA ILE A 76 -1.17 4.46 -0.41
C ILE A 76 -2.07 3.95 -1.53
N ALA A 77 -1.84 4.41 -2.76
CA ALA A 77 -2.62 3.98 -3.92
C ALA A 77 -2.51 2.47 -4.17
N VAL A 78 -1.29 1.93 -4.11
CA VAL A 78 -1.02 0.49 -4.26
C VAL A 78 -1.70 -0.32 -3.16
N ALA A 79 -1.72 0.19 -1.92
CA ALA A 79 -2.41 -0.45 -0.80
C ALA A 79 -3.93 -0.52 -1.02
N LEU A 80 -4.52 0.57 -1.51
CA LEU A 80 -5.94 0.66 -1.82
C LEU A 80 -6.34 -0.25 -2.98
N LEU A 81 -5.57 -0.24 -4.07
CA LEU A 81 -5.79 -1.12 -5.23
C LEU A 81 -5.69 -2.60 -4.82
N GLY A 82 -4.74 -2.93 -3.94
CA GLY A 82 -4.57 -4.26 -3.36
C GLY A 82 -5.60 -4.63 -2.29
N ARG A 83 -6.57 -3.76 -1.99
CA ARG A 83 -7.62 -3.95 -0.97
C ARG A 83 -7.07 -4.23 0.44
N ASN A 84 -5.91 -3.67 0.79
CA ASN A 84 -5.14 -3.98 2.01
C ASN A 84 -4.83 -5.48 2.19
N HIS A 85 -4.99 -6.30 1.15
CA HIS A 85 -4.61 -7.71 1.18
C HIS A 85 -3.19 -7.84 0.61
N PRO A 86 -2.23 -8.43 1.32
CA PRO A 86 -0.81 -8.37 0.94
C PRO A 86 -0.51 -9.06 -0.39
N VAL A 87 -1.33 -10.03 -0.82
CA VAL A 87 -1.22 -10.62 -2.17
C VAL A 87 -1.69 -9.63 -3.25
N GLY A 88 -2.77 -8.90 -2.99
CA GLY A 88 -3.26 -7.86 -3.91
C GLY A 88 -2.29 -6.69 -3.99
N VAL A 89 -1.73 -6.28 -2.84
CA VAL A 89 -0.69 -5.24 -2.76
C VAL A 89 0.57 -5.67 -3.53
N PHE A 90 0.95 -6.95 -3.47
CA PHE A 90 2.10 -7.46 -4.22
C PHE A 90 1.89 -7.37 -5.73
N LEU A 91 0.72 -7.80 -6.24
CA LEU A 91 0.40 -7.70 -7.67
C LEU A 91 0.30 -6.24 -8.13
N ALA A 92 -0.34 -5.38 -7.34
CA ALA A 92 -0.42 -3.95 -7.60
C ALA A 92 0.96 -3.28 -7.60
N ALA A 93 1.83 -3.65 -6.65
CA ALA A 93 3.20 -3.13 -6.58
C ALA A 93 4.02 -3.51 -7.81
N ILE A 94 3.85 -4.74 -8.34
CA ILE A 94 4.51 -5.15 -9.59
C ILE A 94 4.04 -4.29 -10.77
N LEU A 95 2.72 -4.07 -10.92
CA LEU A 95 2.17 -3.23 -11.98
C LEU A 95 2.77 -1.81 -11.90
N PHE A 96 2.74 -1.20 -10.71
CA PHE A 96 3.29 0.14 -10.50
C PHE A 96 4.80 0.19 -10.73
N ALA A 97 5.56 -0.83 -10.32
CA ALA A 97 6.99 -0.92 -10.55
C ALA A 97 7.32 -1.03 -12.05
N ILE A 98 6.55 -1.82 -12.81
CA ILE A 98 6.71 -1.92 -14.28
C ILE A 98 6.43 -0.57 -14.94
N LEU A 99 5.38 0.14 -14.53
CA LEU A 99 5.06 1.45 -15.08
C LEU A 99 6.16 2.47 -14.76
N LEU A 100 6.55 2.61 -13.48
CA LEU A 100 7.56 3.54 -13.03
C LEU A 100 8.94 3.29 -13.66
N ARG A 101 9.37 2.02 -13.71
CA ARG A 101 10.67 1.66 -14.30
C ARG A 101 10.63 1.68 -15.83
N GLY A 102 9.50 1.29 -16.42
CA GLY A 102 9.26 1.31 -17.86
C GLY A 102 9.27 2.72 -18.44
N GLY A 103 8.76 3.72 -17.71
CA GLY A 103 8.79 5.11 -18.12
C GLY A 103 10.20 5.65 -18.40
N ILE A 104 11.20 5.16 -17.66
CA ILE A 104 12.62 5.53 -17.88
C ILE A 104 13.10 5.04 -19.26
N PHE A 105 12.70 3.85 -19.68
CA PHE A 105 13.06 3.31 -20.99
C PHE A 105 12.29 4.00 -22.12
N VAL A 106 11.03 4.38 -21.90
CA VAL A 106 10.23 5.12 -22.89
C VAL A 106 10.88 6.47 -23.21
N ASP A 107 11.31 7.20 -22.18
CA ASP A 107 12.00 8.49 -22.29
C ASP A 107 13.36 8.36 -23.01
N ALA A 108 14.07 7.24 -22.77
CA ALA A 108 15.39 6.99 -23.37
C ALA A 108 15.33 6.58 -24.86
N PHE A 109 14.29 5.87 -25.30
CA PHE A 109 14.23 5.28 -26.64
C PHE A 109 13.23 5.96 -27.58
N THR A 110 12.44 6.94 -27.12
CA THR A 110 11.37 7.55 -27.91
C THR A 110 11.48 9.07 -27.93
N LEU A 111 11.85 9.65 -29.09
CA LEU A 111 12.06 11.09 -29.27
C LEU A 111 10.81 11.98 -29.02
N HIS A 112 9.61 11.40 -29.02
CA HIS A 112 8.33 12.13 -28.92
C HIS A 112 7.49 11.74 -27.69
N VAL A 113 7.98 10.85 -26.83
CA VAL A 113 7.20 10.35 -25.68
C VAL A 113 8.01 10.54 -24.40
N SER A 114 7.65 11.56 -23.63
CA SER A 114 8.21 11.83 -22.31
C SER A 114 7.63 10.89 -21.24
N LYS A 115 8.39 10.68 -20.17
CA LYS A 115 7.94 9.99 -18.94
C LYS A 115 6.64 10.56 -18.35
N ASP A 116 6.26 11.79 -18.70
CA ASP A 116 5.06 12.45 -18.18
C ASP A 116 3.76 11.67 -18.48
N ILE A 117 3.73 10.88 -19.57
CA ILE A 117 2.58 10.01 -19.88
C ILE A 117 2.41 8.93 -18.81
N VAL A 118 3.50 8.39 -18.27
CA VAL A 118 3.46 7.39 -17.20
C VAL A 118 2.92 8.01 -15.92
N ASP A 119 3.36 9.23 -15.57
CA ASP A 119 2.87 9.93 -14.40
C ASP A 119 1.37 10.27 -14.54
N MET A 120 0.90 10.64 -15.74
CA MET A 120 -0.53 10.81 -16.01
C MET A 120 -1.32 9.50 -15.85
N LEU A 121 -0.80 8.39 -16.39
CA LEU A 121 -1.43 7.07 -16.24
C LEU A 121 -1.55 6.67 -14.77
N LEU A 122 -0.50 6.87 -13.98
CA LEU A 122 -0.52 6.62 -12.54
C LEU A 122 -1.57 7.48 -11.85
N GLY A 123 -1.65 8.78 -12.18
CA GLY A 123 -2.69 9.68 -11.67
C GLY A 123 -4.10 9.19 -11.98
N ILE A 124 -4.35 8.77 -13.22
CA ILE A 124 -5.65 8.23 -13.65
C ILE A 124 -6.00 6.96 -12.86
N VAL A 125 -5.06 6.03 -12.71
CA VAL A 125 -5.26 4.80 -11.92
C VAL A 125 -5.62 5.15 -10.48
N ILE A 126 -4.94 6.12 -9.88
CA ILE A 126 -5.22 6.59 -8.51
C ILE A 126 -6.64 7.15 -8.41
N VAL A 127 -7.05 7.99 -9.36
CA VAL A 127 -8.41 8.55 -9.40
C VAL A 127 -9.46 7.46 -9.53
N PHE A 128 -9.25 6.46 -10.39
CA PHE A 128 -10.18 5.32 -10.51
C PHE A 128 -10.27 4.49 -9.22
N VAL A 129 -9.14 4.21 -8.57
CA VAL A 129 -9.11 3.47 -7.29
C VAL A 129 -9.81 4.26 -6.18
N ALA A 130 -9.56 5.58 -6.11
CA ALA A 130 -10.22 6.46 -5.15
C ALA A 130 -11.72 6.55 -5.41
N ALA A 131 -12.14 6.63 -6.68
CA ALA A 131 -13.54 6.61 -7.08
C ALA A 131 -14.21 5.29 -6.66
N GLU A 132 -13.62 4.12 -6.95
CA GLU A 132 -14.15 2.83 -6.51
C GLU A 132 -14.34 2.77 -4.98
N ALA A 133 -13.37 3.26 -4.22
CA ALA A 133 -13.44 3.33 -2.77
C ALA A 133 -14.58 4.26 -2.29
N MET A 134 -14.76 5.42 -2.94
CA MET A 134 -15.82 6.38 -2.63
C MET A 134 -17.21 5.84 -2.95
N PHE A 135 -17.41 5.22 -4.12
CA PHE A 135 -18.72 4.73 -4.55
C PHE A 135 -19.18 3.47 -3.81
N ARG A 136 -18.28 2.71 -3.18
CA ARG A 136 -18.64 1.53 -2.38
C ARG A 136 -19.50 1.79 -1.15
N GLY A 137 -19.25 2.89 -0.43
CA GLY A 137 -19.99 3.26 0.78
C GLY A 137 -21.47 3.56 0.48
N PRO A 138 -21.77 4.46 -0.47
CA PRO A 138 -23.14 4.74 -0.93
C PRO A 138 -23.79 3.53 -1.61
N LEU A 139 -23.10 2.76 -2.46
CA LEU A 139 -23.68 1.57 -3.13
C LEU A 139 -24.09 0.46 -2.16
N LYS A 140 -23.34 0.25 -1.08
CA LYS A 140 -23.74 -0.68 -0.01
C LYS A 140 -24.98 -0.20 0.74
N LYS A 141 -25.15 1.11 0.90
CA LYS A 141 -26.32 1.72 1.56
C LYS A 141 -27.56 1.76 0.64
N PHE A 142 -27.37 1.77 -0.68
CA PHE A 142 -28.43 1.76 -1.70
C PHE A 142 -28.92 0.35 -2.10
N GLY A 143 -28.47 -0.71 -1.42
CA GLY A 143 -29.13 -2.02 -1.48
C GLY A 143 -28.91 -2.86 -2.74
N LEU A 144 -27.93 -2.56 -3.61
CA LEU A 144 -27.69 -3.33 -4.83
C LEU A 144 -26.49 -4.29 -4.76
N MET A 145 -26.28 -4.95 -3.61
CA MET A 145 -25.33 -6.08 -3.53
C MET A 145 -25.74 -7.09 -2.45
N ARG A 146 -26.97 -7.59 -2.55
CA ARG A 146 -27.46 -8.73 -1.78
C ARG A 146 -27.45 -9.99 -2.65
N ARG A 147 -26.25 -10.52 -2.95
CA ARG A 147 -25.95 -11.96 -3.19
C ARG A 147 -24.64 -12.13 -3.95
N ALA A 148 -23.62 -12.64 -3.25
CA ALA A 148 -22.70 -13.66 -3.75
C ALA A 148 -21.81 -14.08 -2.56
N LYS A 149 -22.43 -14.83 -1.64
CA LYS A 149 -21.73 -15.66 -0.68
C LYS A 149 -22.16 -17.09 -1.02
N VAL A 150 -21.36 -17.75 -1.84
CA VAL A 150 -21.24 -19.21 -1.90
C VAL A 150 -19.76 -19.49 -1.80
#